data_AF-A0A1I2MJB0-F1
#
_entry.id   AF-A0A1I2MJB0-F1
#
_cell.length_a   1.000
_cell.length_b   1.000
_cell.length_c   1.000
_cell.angle_alpha   90.00
_cell.angle_beta   90.00
_cell.angle_gamma   90.00
#
_symmetry.space_group_name_H-M   'P 1'
#
loop_
_entity.id
_entity.type
_entity.pdbx_description
1 polymer ?
#
loop_
_entity_poly.entity_id
_entity_poly.type
_entity_poly.pdbx_seq_one_letter_code
_entity_poly.pdbx_strand_id
1 'polypeptide(L)'
;MKFTKLALLLTLTWGCATANAQQAAAPATDTVSLPTPSSTAQKLYSAAKSDLLQVRSLLKTGRTQSSVGSGFLVGTSNLVMTNYHVVSQFALDPDTYTGEWVDTAGQRGNIELLAVDVLHDLAVVRVNRYGTGYFKLGDKPVALTQGQYLYSLGNPLDLGFAISEGSFNGVIARSFYEQLMFTGPINAGMSGGPSVTVDGAVAGINVSKRLDGELVSFLVPARYAQELLKKVDPEAKPPKDFTAIVAQQLLVHQTAMIDQLLGKPLTAKAMGPYSVPVRESEQMRCWGRSNDRDSFSVEVTNCQMESSLFVSGSLQTGQVQIQHQYMKSTGLDEVRFAVLSSNSFKNENFGSHKDKRLTGPMCTEQFVKNSTLPMRAVMCVRAYRKFDGLYDFALLTSSTDEGKMNLQSRLDARGVSYENGLRASRAFLESLARGGKK
;
A
#
# COMPACT_ATOMS: atom_id res chain seq x y z
N MET A 1 36.12 -1.04 66.83
CA MET A 1 36.70 -2.40 66.96
C MET A 1 37.65 -2.62 65.79
N LYS A 2 38.96 -2.55 66.05
CA LYS A 2 40.05 -2.89 65.12
C LYS A 2 40.55 -4.27 65.51
N PHE A 3 40.69 -5.21 64.58
CA PHE A 3 41.77 -6.20 64.62
C PHE A 3 42.17 -6.56 63.19
N THR A 4 43.48 -6.58 62.99
CA THR A 4 44.19 -6.62 61.72
C THR A 4 44.97 -7.93 61.65
N LYS A 5 45.04 -8.51 60.43
CA LYS A 5 46.08 -9.41 59.86
C LYS A 5 46.42 -10.72 60.56
N LEU A 6 46.31 -11.81 59.79
CA LEU A 6 47.37 -12.83 59.74
C LEU A 6 47.50 -13.36 58.30
N ALA A 7 48.73 -13.34 57.78
CA ALA A 7 49.14 -13.88 56.49
C ALA A 7 49.68 -15.29 56.68
N LEU A 8 49.43 -16.19 55.72
CA LEU A 8 50.11 -17.47 55.64
C LEU A 8 50.67 -17.64 54.22
N LEU A 9 51.99 -17.57 54.09
CA LEU A 9 52.75 -18.02 52.93
C LEU A 9 52.88 -19.54 53.00
N LEU A 10 52.62 -20.25 51.89
CA LEU A 10 53.16 -21.57 51.64
C LEU A 10 53.81 -21.59 50.26
N THR A 11 55.12 -21.75 50.25
CA THR A 11 55.97 -21.98 49.08
C THR A 11 56.11 -23.49 48.85
N LEU A 12 55.80 -23.98 47.65
CA LEU A 12 56.26 -25.30 47.16
C LEU A 12 56.94 -25.12 45.79
N THR A 13 58.25 -25.29 45.79
CA THR A 13 59.09 -25.76 44.67
C THR A 13 59.12 -27.30 44.76
N TRP A 14 59.32 -28.15 43.76
CA TRP A 14 60.01 -28.12 42.47
C TRP A 14 59.62 -29.42 41.72
N GLY A 15 59.76 -29.50 40.39
CA GLY A 15 59.81 -30.81 39.71
C GLY A 15 59.47 -30.77 38.23
N CYS A 16 60.49 -30.68 37.37
CA CYS A 16 60.38 -30.88 35.92
C CYS A 16 59.93 -32.32 35.59
N ALA A 17 58.93 -32.45 34.71
CA ALA A 17 58.73 -33.66 33.92
C ALA A 17 58.36 -33.27 32.49
N THR A 18 59.33 -33.39 31.58
CA THR A 18 59.13 -33.32 30.13
C THR A 18 58.43 -34.60 29.68
N ALA A 19 57.10 -34.55 29.54
CA ALA A 19 56.35 -35.61 28.89
C ALA A 19 56.42 -35.42 27.37
N ASN A 20 57.19 -36.29 26.72
CA ASN A 20 57.32 -36.37 25.27
C ASN A 20 56.03 -36.99 24.71
N ALA A 21 55.01 -36.17 24.41
CA ALA A 21 53.78 -36.63 23.79
C ALA A 21 53.99 -36.71 22.27
N GLN A 22 54.20 -37.92 21.79
CA GLN A 22 54.26 -38.28 20.38
C GLN A 22 52.98 -37.81 19.67
N GLN A 23 53.11 -36.88 18.73
CA GLN A 23 51.99 -36.33 17.98
C GLN A 23 51.45 -37.41 17.03
N ALA A 24 50.36 -38.06 17.43
CA ALA A 24 49.60 -38.92 16.53
C ALA A 24 49.03 -38.05 15.41
N ALA A 25 49.38 -38.36 14.16
CA ALA A 25 48.78 -37.72 13.00
C ALA A 25 47.27 -37.97 13.00
N ALA A 26 46.48 -36.91 13.13
CA ALA A 26 45.04 -36.97 12.93
C ALA A 26 44.74 -37.31 11.46
N PRO A 27 43.72 -38.12 11.17
CA PRO A 27 43.36 -38.48 9.81
C PRO A 27 42.97 -37.22 9.03
N ALA A 28 43.36 -37.15 7.76
CA ALA A 28 42.99 -36.08 6.86
C ALA A 28 41.46 -35.94 6.86
N THR A 29 40.96 -34.89 7.47
CA THR A 29 39.57 -34.48 7.30
C THR A 29 39.45 -33.96 5.87
N ASP A 30 38.75 -34.70 5.02
CA ASP A 30 38.20 -34.16 3.79
C ASP A 30 37.31 -32.98 4.17
N THR A 31 37.92 -31.80 4.17
CA THR A 31 37.22 -30.54 4.35
C THR A 31 36.39 -30.35 3.09
N VAL A 32 35.14 -30.82 3.13
CA VAL A 32 34.13 -30.37 2.18
C VAL A 32 33.99 -28.87 2.40
N SER A 33 34.72 -28.12 1.57
CA SER A 33 34.64 -26.66 1.48
C SER A 33 33.17 -26.29 1.27
N LEU A 34 32.57 -25.68 2.30
CA LEU A 34 31.26 -25.07 2.14
C LEU A 34 31.41 -23.96 1.09
N PRO A 35 30.54 -23.91 0.06
CA PRO A 35 30.60 -22.83 -0.92
C PRO A 35 30.54 -21.48 -0.21
N THR A 36 31.38 -20.55 -0.66
CA THR A 36 31.46 -19.19 -0.13
C THR A 36 30.07 -18.55 -0.14
N PRO A 37 29.65 -17.83 0.92
CA PRO A 37 28.40 -17.07 0.92
C PRO A 37 28.24 -16.27 -0.38
N SER A 38 27.11 -16.50 -1.05
CA SER A 38 26.72 -16.10 -2.41
C SER A 38 27.52 -14.93 -3.05
N SER A 39 28.45 -15.25 -3.95
CA SER A 39 29.05 -14.27 -4.88
C SER A 39 28.02 -13.59 -5.80
N THR A 40 26.78 -14.08 -5.86
CA THR A 40 25.74 -13.63 -6.78
C THR A 40 25.34 -12.18 -6.49
N ALA A 41 25.01 -11.84 -5.25
CA ALA A 41 24.59 -10.48 -4.90
C ALA A 41 25.71 -9.47 -5.24
N GLN A 42 26.96 -9.81 -4.93
CA GLN A 42 28.12 -8.98 -5.26
C GLN A 42 28.31 -8.81 -6.77
N LYS A 43 28.16 -9.89 -7.56
CA LYS A 43 28.24 -9.87 -9.02
C LYS A 43 27.11 -9.03 -9.63
N LEU A 44 25.87 -9.29 -9.22
CA LEU A 44 24.69 -8.56 -9.69
C LEU A 44 24.83 -7.06 -9.41
N TYR A 45 25.16 -6.69 -8.16
CA TYR A 45 25.33 -5.29 -7.81
C TYR A 45 26.47 -4.63 -8.61
N SER A 46 27.61 -5.31 -8.73
CA SER A 46 28.76 -4.75 -9.47
C SER A 46 28.47 -4.51 -10.94
N ALA A 47 27.67 -5.38 -11.57
CA ALA A 47 27.26 -5.26 -12.96
C ALA A 47 26.11 -4.25 -13.15
N ALA A 48 25.20 -4.14 -12.19
CA ALA A 48 24.01 -3.29 -12.24
C ALA A 48 24.24 -1.82 -11.88
N LYS A 49 25.21 -1.52 -11.01
CA LYS A 49 25.31 -0.23 -10.31
C LYS A 49 25.31 1.00 -11.23
N SER A 50 25.87 0.89 -12.44
CA SER A 50 25.92 2.00 -13.40
C SER A 50 24.53 2.39 -13.96
N ASP A 51 23.59 1.45 -13.94
CA ASP A 51 22.22 1.64 -14.42
C ASP A 51 21.22 1.95 -13.28
N LEU A 52 21.68 1.98 -12.03
CA LEU A 52 20.86 2.36 -10.88
C LEU A 52 20.89 3.86 -10.66
N LEU A 53 19.71 4.44 -10.46
CA LEU A 53 19.53 5.87 -10.22
C LEU A 53 18.66 6.09 -8.99
N GLN A 54 18.91 7.19 -8.32
CA GLN A 54 18.02 7.76 -7.34
C GLN A 54 17.16 8.78 -8.06
N VAL A 55 15.87 8.77 -7.77
CA VAL A 55 14.88 9.70 -8.31
C VAL A 55 14.43 10.60 -7.18
N ARG A 56 14.66 11.91 -7.32
CA ARG A 56 14.34 12.92 -6.32
C ARG A 56 13.29 13.88 -6.86
N SER A 57 12.35 14.25 -6.00
CA SER A 57 11.49 15.40 -6.20
C SER A 57 12.03 16.56 -5.37
N LEU A 58 12.30 17.69 -6.01
CA LEU A 58 12.84 18.88 -5.38
C LEU A 58 11.83 20.03 -5.47
N LEU A 59 11.79 20.87 -4.44
CA LEU A 59 11.13 22.17 -4.54
C LEU A 59 11.88 23.03 -5.57
N LYS A 60 11.15 23.62 -6.53
CA LYS A 60 11.75 24.57 -7.49
C LYS A 60 12.39 25.75 -6.76
N THR A 61 11.77 26.21 -5.67
CA THR A 61 12.34 27.20 -4.76
C THR A 61 13.39 26.55 -3.87
N GLY A 62 14.67 26.91 -4.07
CA GLY A 62 15.77 26.46 -3.21
C GLY A 62 16.27 25.03 -3.44
N ARG A 63 15.65 24.25 -4.33
CA ARG A 63 16.07 22.88 -4.69
C ARG A 63 16.13 21.89 -3.51
N THR A 64 15.36 22.14 -2.45
CA THR A 64 15.30 21.23 -1.29
C THR A 64 14.57 19.94 -1.66
N GLN A 65 15.13 18.80 -1.25
CA GLN A 65 14.52 17.48 -1.43
C GLN A 65 13.19 17.39 -0.68
N SER A 66 12.14 17.01 -1.41
CA SER A 66 10.80 16.77 -0.85
C SER A 66 10.41 15.29 -0.85
N SER A 67 10.90 14.51 -1.81
CA SER A 67 10.66 13.06 -1.90
C SER A 67 11.86 12.41 -2.58
N VAL A 68 12.08 11.13 -2.27
CA VAL A 68 13.19 10.35 -2.81
C VAL A 68 12.80 8.89 -2.97
N GLY A 69 13.21 8.31 -4.09
CA GLY A 69 13.08 6.90 -4.42
C GLY A 69 14.22 6.43 -5.31
N SER A 70 14.07 5.25 -5.86
CA SER A 70 15.01 4.63 -6.80
C SER A 70 14.39 4.48 -8.18
N GLY A 71 15.24 4.27 -9.17
CA GLY A 71 14.87 3.90 -10.52
C GLY A 71 16.05 3.22 -11.19
N PHE A 72 15.83 2.71 -12.40
CA PHE A 72 16.87 2.06 -13.18
C PHE A 72 16.71 2.31 -14.67
N LEU A 73 17.84 2.45 -15.37
CA LEU A 73 17.89 2.61 -16.82
C LEU A 73 17.46 1.32 -17.52
N VAL A 74 16.62 1.44 -18.54
CA VAL A 74 16.06 0.29 -19.27
C VAL A 74 16.85 0.05 -20.55
N GLY A 75 17.50 -1.11 -20.64
CA GLY A 75 18.31 -1.49 -21.79
C GLY A 75 19.42 -0.48 -22.06
N THR A 76 19.63 -0.15 -23.34
CA THR A 76 20.58 0.88 -23.78
C THR A 76 19.92 2.24 -24.02
N SER A 77 18.67 2.41 -23.57
CA SER A 77 17.92 3.65 -23.74
C SER A 77 18.27 4.67 -22.65
N ASN A 78 17.72 5.87 -22.77
CA ASN A 78 17.74 6.91 -21.74
C ASN A 78 16.46 6.94 -20.88
N LEU A 79 15.66 5.87 -20.96
CA LEU A 79 14.45 5.70 -20.18
C LEU A 79 14.76 5.05 -18.84
N VAL A 80 14.11 5.54 -17.80
CA VAL A 80 14.24 5.08 -16.43
C VAL A 80 12.86 4.65 -15.96
N MET A 81 12.80 3.42 -15.43
CA MET A 81 11.62 2.92 -14.73
C MET A 81 11.70 3.31 -13.25
N THR A 82 10.58 3.75 -12.69
CA THR A 82 10.43 4.08 -11.26
C THR A 82 8.97 3.93 -10.82
N ASN A 83 8.63 4.28 -9.58
CA ASN A 83 7.24 4.29 -9.13
C ASN A 83 6.55 5.64 -9.37
N TYR A 84 5.22 5.59 -9.54
CA TYR A 84 4.40 6.79 -9.65
C TYR A 84 4.48 7.65 -8.38
N HIS A 85 4.40 7.05 -7.19
CA HIS A 85 4.39 7.82 -5.95
C HIS A 85 5.67 8.65 -5.75
N VAL A 86 6.81 8.17 -6.26
CA VAL A 86 8.10 8.88 -6.23
C VAL A 86 8.05 10.16 -7.07
N VAL A 87 7.35 10.13 -8.20
CA VAL A 87 7.26 11.24 -9.16
C VAL A 87 5.98 12.09 -9.04
N SER A 88 5.02 11.64 -8.23
CA SER A 88 3.66 12.21 -8.12
C SER A 88 3.63 13.72 -7.86
N GLN A 89 4.58 14.24 -7.08
CA GLN A 89 4.66 15.67 -6.76
C GLN A 89 4.90 16.54 -7.99
N PHE A 90 5.92 16.23 -8.80
CA PHE A 90 6.18 16.99 -10.02
C PHE A 90 5.29 16.58 -11.19
N ALA A 91 4.58 15.46 -11.09
CA ALA A 91 3.51 15.11 -12.01
C ALA A 91 2.24 15.99 -11.80
N LEU A 92 1.81 16.17 -10.55
CA LEU A 92 0.56 16.85 -10.20
C LEU A 92 0.71 18.33 -9.84
N ASP A 93 1.92 18.77 -9.51
CA ASP A 93 2.26 20.14 -9.12
C ASP A 93 3.57 20.58 -9.80
N PRO A 94 3.65 20.55 -11.16
CA PRO A 94 4.86 20.84 -11.92
C PRO A 94 5.36 22.28 -11.72
N ASP A 95 4.53 23.22 -11.26
CA ASP A 95 4.94 24.60 -10.96
C ASP A 95 5.68 24.72 -9.62
N THR A 96 5.52 23.74 -8.72
CA THR A 96 6.16 23.72 -7.39
C THR A 96 7.35 22.79 -7.34
N TYR A 97 7.29 21.65 -8.04
CA TYR A 97 8.30 20.60 -7.95
C TYR A 97 9.01 20.36 -9.28
N THR A 98 10.22 19.80 -9.21
CA THR A 98 11.00 19.32 -10.36
C THR A 98 11.69 18.01 -10.03
N GLY A 99 11.90 17.16 -11.03
CA GLY A 99 12.62 15.89 -10.87
C GLY A 99 14.14 16.03 -11.07
N GLU A 100 14.92 15.30 -10.27
CA GLU A 100 16.37 15.16 -10.41
C GLU A 100 16.76 13.68 -10.27
N TRP A 101 17.68 13.21 -11.11
CA TRP A 101 18.31 11.91 -10.94
C TRP A 101 19.68 12.06 -10.30
N VAL A 102 20.09 11.07 -9.51
CA VAL A 102 21.46 10.95 -8.95
C VAL A 102 21.96 9.52 -9.13
N ASP A 103 23.15 9.33 -9.70
CA ASP A 103 23.73 8.00 -9.87
C ASP A 103 24.58 7.54 -8.67
N THR A 104 25.10 6.32 -8.73
CA THR A 104 25.97 5.75 -7.67
C THR A 104 27.29 6.49 -7.48
N ALA A 105 27.69 7.35 -8.42
CA ALA A 105 28.90 8.17 -8.36
C ALA A 105 28.62 9.63 -7.94
N GLY A 106 27.35 9.98 -7.66
CA GLY A 106 26.93 11.32 -7.28
C GLY A 106 26.76 12.29 -8.46
N GLN A 107 26.83 11.82 -9.71
CA GLN A 107 26.43 12.62 -10.86
C GLN A 107 24.92 12.82 -10.84
N ARG A 108 24.48 13.96 -11.36
CA ARG A 108 23.07 14.36 -11.31
C ARG A 108 22.62 15.08 -12.56
N GLY A 109 21.31 15.06 -12.80
CA GLY A 109 20.69 15.77 -13.91
C GLY A 109 19.18 15.86 -13.76
N ASN A 110 18.54 16.57 -14.69
CA ASN A 110 17.10 16.75 -14.68
C ASN A 110 16.39 15.49 -15.20
N ILE A 111 15.13 15.34 -14.78
CA ILE A 111 14.23 14.27 -15.19
C ILE A 111 13.06 14.86 -15.99
N GLU A 112 12.70 14.21 -17.10
CA GLU A 112 11.48 14.47 -17.84
C GLU A 112 10.49 13.31 -17.65
N LEU A 113 9.28 13.58 -17.14
CA LEU A 113 8.25 12.55 -16.97
C LEU A 113 7.58 12.26 -18.31
N LEU A 114 7.57 11.00 -18.75
CA LEU A 114 6.96 10.62 -20.03
C LEU A 114 5.61 9.94 -19.87
N ALA A 115 5.50 9.02 -18.91
CA ALA A 115 4.26 8.27 -18.67
C ALA A 115 4.11 7.89 -17.21
N VAL A 116 2.85 7.70 -16.79
CA VAL A 116 2.47 7.24 -15.46
C VAL A 116 1.39 6.17 -15.55
N ASP A 117 1.47 5.21 -14.64
CA ASP A 117 0.44 4.23 -14.35
C ASP A 117 0.17 4.25 -12.85
N VAL A 118 -0.89 4.94 -12.47
CA VAL A 118 -1.33 5.12 -11.08
C VAL A 118 -1.87 3.83 -10.50
N LEU A 119 -2.42 2.96 -11.35
CA LEU A 119 -3.06 1.71 -10.94
C LEU A 119 -2.05 0.71 -10.42
N HIS A 120 -0.89 0.66 -11.09
CA HIS A 120 0.22 -0.22 -10.75
C HIS A 120 1.39 0.50 -10.07
N ASP A 121 1.24 1.79 -9.76
CA ASP A 121 2.27 2.63 -9.14
C ASP A 121 3.59 2.66 -9.95
N LEU A 122 3.52 2.87 -11.26
CA LEU A 122 4.69 2.93 -12.15
C LEU A 122 4.80 4.28 -12.85
N ALA A 123 6.03 4.66 -13.19
CA ALA A 123 6.31 5.80 -14.04
C ALA A 123 7.53 5.53 -14.92
N VAL A 124 7.49 6.12 -16.12
CA VAL A 124 8.63 6.16 -17.03
C VAL A 124 9.10 7.59 -17.15
N VAL A 125 10.38 7.79 -16.91
CA VAL A 125 11.04 9.08 -17.04
C VAL A 125 12.20 9.02 -18.00
N ARG A 126 12.57 10.15 -18.61
CA ARG A 126 13.73 10.30 -19.48
C ARG A 126 14.79 11.14 -18.80
N VAL A 127 16.04 10.75 -18.97
CA VAL A 127 17.21 11.43 -18.41
C VAL A 127 18.26 11.71 -19.48
N ASN A 128 19.23 12.56 -19.19
CA ASN A 128 20.36 12.88 -20.07
C ASN A 128 21.53 11.89 -19.93
N ARG A 129 21.22 10.59 -19.86
CA ARG A 129 22.17 9.47 -19.76
C ARG A 129 21.56 8.23 -20.41
N TYR A 130 22.40 7.37 -20.98
CA TYR A 130 22.00 6.08 -21.54
C TYR A 130 22.43 4.91 -20.63
N GLY A 131 21.61 3.87 -20.59
CA GLY A 131 21.90 2.63 -19.87
C GLY A 131 22.99 1.80 -20.55
N THR A 132 23.64 0.94 -19.77
CA THR A 132 24.65 0.00 -20.24
C THR A 132 24.06 -1.22 -20.94
N GLY A 133 22.74 -1.43 -20.84
CA GLY A 133 22.07 -2.62 -21.33
C GLY A 133 21.87 -3.71 -20.29
N TYR A 134 22.14 -3.44 -19.01
CA TYR A 134 22.05 -4.45 -17.96
C TYR A 134 20.61 -4.85 -17.66
N PHE A 135 19.76 -3.89 -17.27
CA PHE A 135 18.36 -4.17 -16.98
C PHE A 135 17.54 -4.23 -18.26
N LYS A 136 17.25 -5.45 -18.72
CA LYS A 136 16.38 -5.67 -19.88
C LYS A 136 14.97 -5.98 -19.41
N LEU A 137 14.02 -5.13 -19.81
CA LEU A 137 12.59 -5.42 -19.75
C LEU A 137 12.18 -5.93 -21.14
N GLY A 138 12.36 -7.23 -21.37
CA GLY A 138 11.97 -7.87 -22.63
C GLY A 138 10.45 -7.89 -22.84
N ASP A 139 9.98 -8.44 -23.95
CA ASP A 139 8.52 -8.47 -24.24
C ASP A 139 7.75 -9.51 -23.43
N LYS A 140 8.44 -10.52 -22.90
CA LYS A 140 7.85 -11.61 -22.14
C LYS A 140 8.10 -11.41 -20.64
N PRO A 141 7.08 -11.61 -19.80
CA PRO A 141 7.28 -11.59 -18.36
C PRO A 141 8.16 -12.76 -17.93
N VAL A 142 8.95 -12.53 -16.88
CA VAL A 142 9.73 -13.59 -16.23
C VAL A 142 8.77 -14.55 -15.54
N ALA A 143 8.87 -15.84 -15.85
CA ALA A 143 8.16 -16.87 -15.11
C ALA A 143 8.86 -17.11 -13.78
N LEU A 144 8.15 -16.87 -12.67
CA LEU A 144 8.66 -17.04 -11.32
C LEU A 144 8.06 -18.28 -10.68
N THR A 145 8.89 -19.01 -9.92
CA THR A 145 8.43 -20.14 -9.09
C THR A 145 8.51 -19.75 -7.63
N GLN A 146 7.49 -20.10 -6.84
CA GLN A 146 7.48 -19.81 -5.41
C GLN A 146 8.72 -20.43 -4.73
N GLY A 147 9.39 -19.65 -3.87
CA GLY A 147 10.68 -19.97 -3.26
C GLY A 147 11.90 -19.50 -4.05
N GLN A 148 11.74 -19.07 -5.31
CA GLN A 148 12.85 -18.59 -6.14
C GLN A 148 13.48 -17.33 -5.55
N TYR A 149 14.81 -17.28 -5.52
CA TYR A 149 15.56 -16.11 -5.07
C TYR A 149 15.39 -14.92 -6.02
N LEU A 150 15.15 -13.77 -5.42
CA LEU A 150 15.16 -12.46 -6.06
C LEU A 150 16.11 -11.52 -5.32
N TYR A 151 16.63 -10.55 -6.07
CA TYR A 151 17.57 -9.55 -5.59
C TYR A 151 16.99 -8.15 -5.89
N SER A 152 16.59 -7.43 -4.85
CA SER A 152 16.07 -6.07 -4.95
C SER A 152 17.20 -5.06 -4.78
N LEU A 153 17.31 -4.10 -5.71
CA LEU A 153 18.30 -3.03 -5.68
C LEU A 153 17.62 -1.68 -5.49
N GLY A 154 18.25 -0.77 -4.74
CA GLY A 154 17.74 0.58 -4.54
C GLY A 154 18.57 1.35 -3.51
N ASN A 155 18.16 2.57 -3.18
CA ASN A 155 18.84 3.45 -2.22
C ASN A 155 18.00 3.62 -0.94
N PRO A 156 18.10 2.70 0.04
CA PRO A 156 17.37 2.79 1.29
C PRO A 156 17.74 4.05 2.07
N LEU A 157 16.72 4.79 2.50
CA LEU A 157 16.81 5.95 3.39
C LEU A 157 17.77 7.05 2.90
N ASP A 158 18.08 7.09 1.59
CA ASP A 158 19.07 8.00 1.01
C ASP A 158 20.50 7.81 1.60
N LEU A 159 20.80 6.60 2.10
CA LEU A 159 22.09 6.28 2.73
C LEU A 159 23.15 5.76 1.73
N GLY A 160 22.70 5.30 0.57
CA GLY A 160 23.53 4.67 -0.44
C GLY A 160 22.83 3.47 -1.08
N PHE A 161 23.23 3.13 -2.30
CA PHE A 161 22.64 1.99 -3.00
C PHE A 161 23.00 0.67 -2.32
N ALA A 162 22.00 -0.18 -2.17
CA ALA A 162 22.08 -1.48 -1.54
C ALA A 162 21.39 -2.54 -2.40
N ILE A 163 21.76 -3.79 -2.13
CA ILE A 163 21.12 -4.98 -2.67
C ILE A 163 20.55 -5.79 -1.51
N SER A 164 19.32 -6.24 -1.68
CA SER A 164 18.55 -7.02 -0.70
C SER A 164 18.14 -8.34 -1.34
N GLU A 165 18.46 -9.45 -0.66
CA GLU A 165 18.15 -10.80 -1.13
C GLU A 165 16.94 -11.36 -0.38
N GLY A 166 16.09 -12.10 -1.09
CA GLY A 166 14.96 -12.81 -0.52
C GLY A 166 14.32 -13.76 -1.52
N SER A 167 13.20 -14.37 -1.14
CA SER A 167 12.45 -15.29 -1.98
C SER A 167 11.14 -14.69 -2.48
N PHE A 168 10.77 -15.04 -3.71
CA PHE A 168 9.42 -14.83 -4.23
C PHE A 168 8.45 -15.81 -3.57
N ASN A 169 7.37 -15.32 -2.98
CA ASN A 169 6.40 -16.15 -2.24
C ASN A 169 5.01 -16.20 -2.87
N GLY A 170 4.93 -15.94 -4.17
CA GLY A 170 3.67 -15.97 -4.92
C GLY A 170 3.05 -14.60 -5.11
N VAL A 171 1.89 -14.62 -5.77
CA VAL A 171 1.09 -13.44 -6.08
C VAL A 171 0.08 -13.19 -4.96
N ILE A 172 -0.14 -11.93 -4.59
CA ILE A 172 -1.18 -11.57 -3.62
C ILE A 172 -2.56 -11.77 -4.25
N ALA A 173 -3.26 -12.82 -3.84
CA ALA A 173 -4.63 -13.11 -4.32
C ALA A 173 -5.64 -12.00 -4.02
N ARG A 174 -5.42 -11.25 -2.93
CA ARG A 174 -6.37 -10.30 -2.35
C ARG A 174 -6.24 -8.86 -2.85
N SER A 175 -5.20 -8.55 -3.62
CA SER A 175 -5.02 -7.20 -4.15
C SER A 175 -5.91 -6.98 -5.38
N PHE A 176 -6.39 -5.75 -5.57
CA PHE A 176 -7.13 -5.42 -6.80
C PHE A 176 -6.24 -5.49 -8.04
N TYR A 177 -4.98 -5.09 -7.91
CA TYR A 177 -3.95 -5.20 -8.93
C TYR A 177 -2.88 -6.18 -8.50
N GLU A 178 -2.35 -6.97 -9.44
CA GLU A 178 -1.40 -8.03 -9.12
C GLU A 178 -0.13 -7.46 -8.46
N GLN A 179 0.29 -8.06 -7.35
CA GLN A 179 1.53 -7.75 -6.65
C GLN A 179 2.24 -9.05 -6.30
N LEU A 180 3.58 -9.04 -6.39
CA LEU A 180 4.42 -10.16 -6.00
C LEU A 180 4.82 -10.02 -4.53
N MET A 181 4.77 -11.11 -3.78
CA MET A 181 5.25 -11.15 -2.40
C MET A 181 6.74 -11.51 -2.37
N PHE A 182 7.53 -10.73 -1.64
CA PHE A 182 8.98 -10.88 -1.53
C PHE A 182 9.41 -10.80 -0.06
N THR A 183 10.33 -11.67 0.36
CA THR A 183 10.78 -11.72 1.77
C THR A 183 12.00 -10.86 2.07
N GLY A 184 12.70 -10.33 1.07
CA GLY A 184 13.83 -9.45 1.34
C GLY A 184 13.38 -8.07 1.82
N PRO A 185 14.17 -7.39 2.67
CA PRO A 185 13.82 -6.07 3.16
C PRO A 185 13.77 -5.04 2.02
N ILE A 186 12.62 -4.38 1.85
CA ILE A 186 12.45 -3.19 1.02
C ILE A 186 12.09 -2.03 1.93
N ASN A 187 12.99 -1.04 2.04
CA ASN A 187 12.80 0.14 2.88
C ASN A 187 12.47 1.38 2.03
N ALA A 188 11.98 2.43 2.70
CA ALA A 188 11.77 3.73 2.04
C ALA A 188 13.05 4.18 1.31
N GLY A 189 12.89 4.75 0.12
CA GLY A 189 14.00 5.08 -0.79
C GLY A 189 14.34 3.99 -1.81
N MET A 190 14.04 2.72 -1.53
CA MET A 190 14.21 1.63 -2.52
C MET A 190 13.05 1.54 -3.52
N SER A 191 11.91 2.17 -3.23
CA SER A 191 10.74 2.23 -4.11
C SER A 191 11.12 2.68 -5.52
N GLY A 192 10.69 1.94 -6.54
CA GLY A 192 10.98 2.18 -7.95
C GLY A 192 12.25 1.50 -8.45
N GLY A 193 13.09 0.98 -7.56
CA GLY A 193 14.24 0.16 -7.92
C GLY A 193 13.85 -1.23 -8.46
N PRO A 194 14.75 -1.93 -9.16
CA PRO A 194 14.46 -3.23 -9.74
C PRO A 194 14.58 -4.37 -8.72
N SER A 195 13.77 -5.40 -8.90
CA SER A 195 13.96 -6.74 -8.34
C SER A 195 14.26 -7.71 -9.47
N VAL A 196 15.40 -8.40 -9.39
CA VAL A 196 15.90 -9.26 -10.47
C VAL A 196 16.09 -10.71 -10.03
N THR A 197 16.06 -11.64 -10.99
CA THR A 197 16.47 -13.03 -10.78
C THR A 197 18.00 -13.13 -10.68
N VAL A 198 18.50 -14.34 -10.37
CA VAL A 198 19.93 -14.69 -10.38
C VAL A 198 20.64 -14.33 -11.69
N ASP A 199 19.92 -14.34 -12.82
CA ASP A 199 20.45 -14.04 -14.15
C ASP A 199 20.34 -12.55 -14.52
N GLY A 200 19.87 -11.70 -13.59
CA GLY A 200 19.70 -10.26 -13.82
C GLY A 200 18.42 -9.88 -14.57
N ALA A 201 17.51 -10.83 -14.83
CA ALA A 201 16.22 -10.53 -15.46
C ALA A 201 15.28 -9.83 -14.48
N VAL A 202 14.65 -8.73 -14.89
CA VAL A 202 13.75 -7.96 -14.01
C VAL A 202 12.44 -8.73 -13.78
N ALA A 203 12.24 -9.14 -12.53
CA ALA A 203 11.05 -9.84 -12.06
C ALA A 203 9.95 -8.86 -11.60
N GLY A 204 10.35 -7.74 -11.01
CA GLY A 204 9.41 -6.72 -10.54
C GLY A 204 10.08 -5.41 -10.15
N ILE A 205 9.26 -4.44 -9.77
CA ILE A 205 9.67 -3.11 -9.34
C ILE A 205 9.33 -2.99 -7.86
N ASN A 206 10.30 -2.58 -7.05
CA ASN A 206 10.17 -2.47 -5.62
C ASN A 206 9.05 -1.48 -5.26
N VAL A 207 8.07 -1.90 -4.48
CA VAL A 207 7.09 -1.02 -3.84
C VAL A 207 7.24 -1.16 -2.33
N SER A 208 7.02 -0.07 -1.60
CA SER A 208 7.22 -0.03 -0.15
C SER A 208 6.47 -1.16 0.57
N LYS A 209 7.10 -1.70 1.61
CA LYS A 209 6.60 -2.77 2.47
C LYS A 209 5.29 -2.43 3.19
N ARG A 210 4.59 -3.47 3.64
CA ARG A 210 3.60 -3.33 4.72
C ARG A 210 4.32 -2.91 6.01
N LEU A 211 3.81 -1.89 6.69
CA LEU A 211 4.44 -1.37 7.93
C LEU A 211 4.12 -2.23 9.16
N ASP A 212 3.14 -3.12 9.06
CA ASP A 212 2.58 -3.98 10.10
C ASP A 212 3.16 -5.40 10.12
N GLY A 213 4.18 -5.70 9.30
CA GLY A 213 4.84 -7.01 9.27
C GLY A 213 6.32 -6.95 8.87
N GLU A 214 7.10 -7.92 9.33
CA GLU A 214 8.50 -8.12 8.93
C GLU A 214 8.60 -9.10 7.76
N LEU A 215 9.57 -8.89 6.86
CA LEU A 215 9.82 -9.76 5.69
C LEU A 215 8.58 -9.95 4.78
N VAL A 216 7.71 -8.95 4.74
CA VAL A 216 6.57 -8.87 3.81
C VAL A 216 6.71 -7.62 2.96
N SER A 217 7.48 -7.75 1.89
CA SER A 217 7.70 -6.72 0.89
C SER A 217 6.89 -7.02 -0.38
N PHE A 218 6.58 -5.98 -1.15
CA PHE A 218 5.79 -6.12 -2.37
C PHE A 218 6.53 -5.61 -3.58
N LEU A 219 6.32 -6.28 -4.70
CA LEU A 219 6.83 -5.85 -6.00
C LEU A 219 5.66 -5.69 -6.96
N VAL A 220 5.74 -4.66 -7.80
CA VAL A 220 4.90 -4.58 -8.99
C VAL A 220 5.48 -5.52 -10.03
N PRO A 221 4.71 -6.48 -10.57
CA PRO A 221 5.19 -7.40 -11.60
C PRO A 221 5.78 -6.65 -12.80
N ALA A 222 6.90 -7.14 -13.34
CA ALA A 222 7.57 -6.52 -14.48
C ALA A 222 6.68 -6.39 -15.72
N ARG A 223 5.63 -7.23 -15.85
CA ARG A 223 4.66 -7.16 -16.96
C ARG A 223 3.97 -5.80 -17.08
N TYR A 224 3.63 -5.16 -15.97
CA TYR A 224 3.00 -3.84 -16.00
C TYR A 224 3.98 -2.75 -16.42
N ALA A 225 5.25 -2.88 -16.03
CA ALA A 225 6.32 -2.00 -16.52
C ALA A 225 6.57 -2.17 -18.02
N GLN A 226 6.53 -3.40 -18.53
CA GLN A 226 6.60 -3.70 -19.96
C GLN A 226 5.41 -3.07 -20.72
N GLU A 227 4.19 -3.21 -20.20
CA GLU A 227 2.97 -2.61 -20.78
C GLU A 227 3.02 -1.08 -20.79
N LEU A 228 3.56 -0.45 -19.74
CA LEU A 228 3.74 1.00 -19.69
C LEU A 228 4.79 1.47 -20.70
N LEU A 229 5.94 0.79 -20.77
CA LEU A 229 6.99 1.11 -21.74
C LEU A 229 6.52 1.03 -23.20
N LYS A 230 5.66 0.07 -23.53
CA LYS A 230 5.08 -0.06 -24.88
C LYS A 230 4.22 1.15 -25.31
N LYS A 231 3.75 1.95 -24.35
CA LYS A 231 2.96 3.18 -24.60
C LYS A 231 3.83 4.43 -24.71
N VAL A 232 5.13 4.32 -24.43
CA VAL A 232 6.06 5.45 -24.44
C VAL A 232 6.74 5.54 -25.80
N ASP A 233 6.58 6.68 -26.45
CA ASP A 233 7.47 7.10 -27.54
C ASP A 233 8.70 7.78 -26.93
N PRO A 234 9.92 7.21 -27.07
CA PRO A 234 11.14 7.75 -26.46
C PRO A 234 11.50 9.16 -26.93
N GLU A 235 11.04 9.58 -28.11
CA GLU A 235 11.34 10.89 -28.70
C GLU A 235 10.20 11.91 -28.49
N ALA A 236 9.05 11.47 -27.98
CA ALA A 236 7.93 12.35 -27.73
C ALA A 236 8.25 13.40 -26.65
N LYS A 237 7.57 14.54 -26.76
CA LYS A 237 7.58 15.55 -25.70
C LYS A 237 6.75 15.06 -24.51
N PRO A 238 7.18 15.33 -23.27
CA PRO A 238 6.37 15.07 -22.08
C PRO A 238 4.94 15.62 -22.22
N PRO A 239 3.92 14.85 -21.81
CA PRO A 239 2.57 15.38 -21.63
C PRO A 239 2.58 16.65 -20.77
N LYS A 240 1.78 17.65 -21.17
CA LYS A 240 1.67 18.91 -20.43
C LYS A 240 0.84 18.79 -19.16
N ASP A 241 -0.14 17.88 -19.16
CA ASP A 241 -1.05 17.70 -18.04
C ASP A 241 -1.18 16.22 -17.67
N PHE A 242 -0.43 15.82 -16.64
CA PHE A 242 -0.55 14.50 -16.05
C PHE A 242 -1.80 14.35 -15.18
N THR A 243 -2.43 15.45 -14.75
CA THR A 243 -3.64 15.42 -13.92
C THR A 243 -4.79 14.77 -14.69
N ALA A 244 -4.98 15.12 -15.96
CA ALA A 244 -5.97 14.48 -16.83
C ALA A 244 -5.70 12.98 -17.06
N ILE A 245 -4.42 12.60 -17.22
CA ILE A 245 -4.03 11.19 -17.39
C ILE A 245 -4.35 10.39 -16.12
N VAL A 246 -4.02 10.94 -14.95
CA VAL A 246 -4.33 10.37 -13.64
C VAL A 246 -5.84 10.27 -13.45
N ALA A 247 -6.60 11.32 -13.76
CA ALA A 247 -8.07 11.33 -13.65
C ALA A 247 -8.70 10.19 -14.47
N GLN A 248 -8.25 10.01 -15.71
CA GLN A 248 -8.76 8.97 -16.59
C GLN A 248 -8.51 7.56 -16.02
N GLN A 249 -7.32 7.31 -15.46
CA GLN A 249 -7.01 6.02 -14.85
C GLN A 249 -7.87 5.76 -13.61
N LEU A 250 -8.08 6.78 -12.76
CA LEU A 250 -8.96 6.69 -11.60
C LEU A 250 -10.41 6.40 -12.01
N LEU A 251 -10.91 7.03 -13.07
CA LEU A 251 -12.25 6.78 -13.62
C LEU A 251 -12.41 5.36 -14.16
N VAL A 252 -11.37 4.81 -14.82
CA VAL A 252 -11.37 3.41 -15.26
C VAL A 252 -11.39 2.45 -14.07
N HIS A 253 -10.54 2.69 -13.07
CA HIS A 253 -10.48 1.85 -11.87
C HIS A 253 -11.80 1.84 -11.11
N GLN A 254 -12.40 3.00 -10.85
CA GLN A 254 -13.63 3.06 -10.07
C GLN A 254 -14.80 2.35 -10.75
N THR A 255 -14.85 2.35 -12.08
CA THR A 255 -15.86 1.58 -12.83
C THR A 255 -15.67 0.08 -12.57
N ALA A 256 -14.45 -0.43 -12.78
CA ALA A 256 -14.14 -1.83 -12.55
C ALA A 256 -14.41 -2.25 -11.10
N MET A 257 -14.03 -1.41 -10.13
CA MET A 257 -14.26 -1.63 -8.70
C MET A 257 -15.76 -1.75 -8.38
N ILE A 258 -16.58 -0.81 -8.86
CA ILE A 258 -18.01 -0.78 -8.55
C ILE A 258 -18.77 -1.88 -9.30
N ASP A 259 -18.42 -2.15 -10.55
CA ASP A 259 -19.02 -3.25 -11.30
C ASP A 259 -18.67 -4.60 -10.69
N GLN A 260 -17.45 -4.79 -10.19
CA GLN A 260 -17.10 -6.00 -9.45
C GLN A 260 -17.84 -6.09 -8.11
N LEU A 261 -17.95 -4.99 -7.37
CA LEU A 261 -18.70 -4.94 -6.10
C LEU A 261 -20.17 -5.28 -6.30
N LEU A 262 -20.78 -4.83 -7.40
CA LEU A 262 -22.22 -4.96 -7.68
C LEU A 262 -22.57 -6.09 -8.66
N GLY A 263 -21.58 -6.78 -9.23
CA GLY A 263 -21.78 -7.85 -10.21
C GLY A 263 -22.54 -9.07 -9.67
N LYS A 264 -22.65 -9.19 -8.34
CA LYS A 264 -23.53 -10.12 -7.63
C LYS A 264 -24.29 -9.35 -6.54
N PRO A 265 -25.46 -9.80 -6.07
CA PRO A 265 -26.11 -9.20 -4.89
C PRO A 265 -25.15 -9.17 -3.69
N LEU A 266 -25.17 -8.09 -2.88
CA LEU A 266 -24.37 -8.00 -1.65
C LEU A 266 -24.73 -9.16 -0.71
N THR A 267 -23.72 -9.80 -0.13
CA THR A 267 -24.00 -10.84 0.86
C THR A 267 -24.52 -10.17 2.13
N ALA A 268 -25.36 -10.85 2.89
CA ALA A 268 -25.95 -10.25 4.09
C ALA A 268 -25.51 -11.00 5.35
N LYS A 269 -25.24 -10.25 6.42
CA LYS A 269 -24.89 -10.79 7.73
C LYS A 269 -25.95 -10.41 8.75
N ALA A 270 -26.29 -11.33 9.64
CA ALA A 270 -27.19 -11.03 10.74
C ALA A 270 -26.49 -10.12 11.76
N MET A 271 -27.19 -9.07 12.20
CA MET A 271 -26.79 -8.20 13.32
C MET A 271 -28.03 -7.92 14.16
N GLY A 272 -28.18 -8.64 15.27
CA GLY A 272 -29.44 -8.70 16.01
C GLY A 272 -30.61 -9.16 15.11
N PRO A 273 -31.76 -8.48 15.10
CA PRO A 273 -32.87 -8.77 14.20
C PRO A 273 -32.72 -8.09 12.83
N TYR A 274 -31.55 -7.55 12.49
CA TYR A 274 -31.31 -6.95 11.18
C TYR A 274 -30.43 -7.85 10.31
N SER A 275 -30.53 -7.63 9.01
CA SER A 275 -29.63 -8.16 8.00
C SER A 275 -28.91 -6.99 7.35
N VAL A 276 -27.58 -7.02 7.36
CA VAL A 276 -26.75 -5.93 6.86
C VAL A 276 -25.89 -6.37 5.68
N PRO A 277 -25.74 -5.55 4.63
CA PRO A 277 -24.90 -5.88 3.50
C PRO A 277 -23.42 -5.90 3.88
N VAL A 278 -22.82 -7.06 3.75
CA VAL A 278 -21.38 -7.23 3.77
C VAL A 278 -20.92 -7.69 2.38
N ARG A 279 -19.63 -7.59 2.10
CA ARG A 279 -19.01 -8.24 0.94
C ARG A 279 -17.73 -8.89 1.39
N GLU A 280 -17.84 -10.02 2.07
CA GLU A 280 -16.66 -10.83 2.34
C GLU A 280 -16.21 -11.46 1.03
N SER A 281 -15.07 -11.00 0.55
CA SER A 281 -14.40 -11.50 -0.65
C SER A 281 -12.90 -11.41 -0.43
N GLU A 282 -12.11 -11.93 -1.36
CA GLU A 282 -10.65 -11.79 -1.27
C GLU A 282 -10.22 -10.32 -1.19
N GLN A 283 -10.96 -9.40 -1.79
CA GLN A 283 -10.59 -7.98 -1.90
C GLN A 283 -11.19 -7.07 -0.82
N MET A 284 -12.13 -7.56 -0.02
CA MET A 284 -12.83 -6.79 1.03
C MET A 284 -12.88 -7.61 2.31
N ARG A 285 -12.22 -7.11 3.36
CA ARG A 285 -12.12 -7.79 4.65
C ARG A 285 -13.11 -7.19 5.63
N CYS A 286 -13.83 -8.05 6.34
CA CYS A 286 -14.71 -7.66 7.42
C CYS A 286 -14.17 -8.12 8.78
N TRP A 287 -14.24 -7.28 9.79
CA TRP A 287 -13.94 -7.61 11.19
C TRP A 287 -14.94 -6.91 12.10
N GLY A 288 -15.18 -7.52 13.26
CA GLY A 288 -16.14 -6.99 14.22
C GLY A 288 -15.61 -6.97 15.64
N ARG A 289 -16.26 -6.17 16.47
CA ARG A 289 -16.05 -6.12 17.92
C ARG A 289 -17.39 -5.88 18.61
N SER A 290 -17.56 -6.46 19.79
CA SER A 290 -18.65 -6.12 20.70
C SER A 290 -18.10 -5.34 21.89
N ASN A 291 -18.87 -4.39 22.39
CA ASN A 291 -18.64 -3.73 23.65
C ASN A 291 -19.95 -3.73 24.45
N ASP A 292 -19.98 -4.54 25.50
CA ASP A 292 -21.11 -4.67 26.39
C ASP A 292 -20.89 -3.79 27.61
N ARG A 293 -21.81 -2.84 27.83
CA ARG A 293 -21.87 -2.02 29.04
C ARG A 293 -23.08 -2.44 29.87
N ASP A 294 -23.09 -2.09 31.15
CA ASP A 294 -24.17 -2.43 32.08
C ASP A 294 -25.57 -2.09 31.55
N SER A 295 -25.71 -0.95 30.85
CA SER A 295 -27.01 -0.42 30.41
C SER A 295 -27.30 -0.57 28.91
N PHE A 296 -26.31 -0.94 28.08
CA PHE A 296 -26.48 -1.18 26.64
C PHE A 296 -25.31 -1.96 26.05
N SER A 297 -25.56 -2.67 24.94
CA SER A 297 -24.52 -3.29 24.11
C SER A 297 -24.35 -2.58 22.77
N VAL A 298 -23.12 -2.62 22.25
CA VAL A 298 -22.79 -2.13 20.90
C VAL A 298 -21.95 -3.16 20.17
N GLU A 299 -22.46 -3.63 19.05
CA GLU A 299 -21.74 -4.47 18.10
C GLU A 299 -21.35 -3.64 16.87
N VAL A 300 -20.08 -3.62 16.51
CA VAL A 300 -19.57 -2.94 15.32
C VAL A 300 -19.00 -3.97 14.36
N THR A 301 -19.39 -3.89 13.09
CA THR A 301 -18.74 -4.60 11.98
C THR A 301 -18.18 -3.57 11.01
N ASN A 302 -16.90 -3.70 10.67
CA ASN A 302 -16.24 -2.90 9.65
C ASN A 302 -15.88 -3.83 8.50
N CYS A 303 -16.11 -3.39 7.27
CA CYS A 303 -15.66 -4.01 6.05
C CYS A 303 -14.89 -2.98 5.23
N GLN A 304 -13.68 -3.31 4.80
CA GLN A 304 -12.85 -2.39 4.03
C GLN A 304 -12.14 -3.12 2.90
N MET A 305 -12.03 -2.45 1.75
CA MET A 305 -11.14 -2.91 0.68
C MET A 305 -9.69 -2.91 1.15
N GLU A 306 -8.93 -3.94 0.78
CA GLU A 306 -7.56 -4.14 1.23
C GLU A 306 -6.57 -3.14 0.59
N SER A 307 -6.92 -2.60 -0.59
CA SER A 307 -6.07 -1.70 -1.37
C SER A 307 -6.77 -0.37 -1.65
N SER A 308 -6.01 0.71 -1.57
CA SER A 308 -6.35 2.05 -2.06
C SER A 308 -5.29 2.50 -3.08
N LEU A 309 -5.68 3.36 -4.00
CA LEU A 309 -4.78 3.99 -4.96
C LEU A 309 -4.12 5.22 -4.35
N PHE A 310 -2.80 5.27 -4.42
CA PHE A 310 -2.04 6.47 -4.10
C PHE A 310 -2.18 7.49 -5.24
N VAL A 311 -2.51 8.73 -4.89
CA VAL A 311 -2.54 9.86 -5.84
C VAL A 311 -1.48 10.88 -5.49
N SER A 312 -1.39 11.27 -4.21
CA SER A 312 -0.32 12.13 -3.71
C SER A 312 -0.06 11.85 -2.23
N GLY A 313 0.99 12.44 -1.66
CA GLY A 313 1.33 12.26 -0.24
C GLY A 313 0.21 12.63 0.74
N SER A 314 -0.79 13.39 0.29
CA SER A 314 -1.98 13.69 1.07
C SER A 314 -3.24 12.97 0.60
N LEU A 315 -3.26 12.32 -0.57
CA LEU A 315 -4.49 11.80 -1.17
C LEU A 315 -4.36 10.33 -1.58
N GLN A 316 -5.26 9.52 -1.03
CA GLN A 316 -5.53 8.15 -1.46
C GLN A 316 -7.01 7.99 -1.78
N THR A 317 -7.34 7.18 -2.79
CA THR A 317 -8.71 7.01 -3.27
C THR A 317 -8.93 5.64 -3.92
N GLY A 318 -10.10 5.40 -4.55
CA GLY A 318 -10.39 4.14 -5.23
C GLY A 318 -10.64 2.99 -4.26
N GLN A 319 -11.45 3.25 -3.23
CA GLN A 319 -11.80 2.22 -2.26
C GLN A 319 -13.24 2.38 -1.78
N VAL A 320 -13.82 1.25 -1.35
CA VAL A 320 -15.12 1.18 -0.69
C VAL A 320 -14.94 0.69 0.74
N GLN A 321 -15.64 1.34 1.66
CA GLN A 321 -15.71 0.95 3.06
C GLN A 321 -17.18 0.86 3.48
N ILE A 322 -17.49 -0.14 4.29
CA ILE A 322 -18.80 -0.35 4.88
C ILE A 322 -18.63 -0.50 6.39
N GLN A 323 -19.48 0.15 7.16
CA GLN A 323 -19.52 -0.01 8.61
C GLN A 323 -20.96 -0.21 9.07
N HIS A 324 -21.15 -1.10 10.03
CA HIS A 324 -22.41 -1.31 10.71
C HIS A 324 -22.20 -1.22 12.21
N GLN A 325 -23.13 -0.58 12.89
CA GLN A 325 -23.19 -0.50 14.34
C GLN A 325 -24.60 -0.85 14.79
N TYR A 326 -24.72 -1.95 15.53
CA TYR A 326 -25.97 -2.36 16.16
C TYR A 326 -25.90 -2.05 17.65
N MET A 327 -26.89 -1.31 18.14
CA MET A 327 -27.01 -0.92 19.54
C MET A 327 -28.28 -1.51 20.13
N LYS A 328 -28.21 -2.02 21.35
CA LYS A 328 -29.37 -2.53 22.09
C LYS A 328 -29.31 -2.09 23.54
N SER A 329 -30.43 -1.60 24.05
CA SER A 329 -30.59 -1.31 25.48
C SER A 329 -30.70 -2.59 26.30
N THR A 330 -29.96 -2.66 27.41
CA THR A 330 -30.09 -3.70 28.45
C THR A 330 -30.65 -3.13 29.76
N GLY A 331 -30.60 -1.81 29.95
CA GLY A 331 -31.11 -1.13 31.16
C GLY A 331 -31.55 0.33 30.96
N LEU A 332 -31.47 0.88 29.74
CA LEU A 332 -31.97 2.22 29.42
C LEU A 332 -33.46 2.15 29.01
N ASP A 333 -34.24 3.13 29.46
CA ASP A 333 -35.55 3.42 28.85
C ASP A 333 -35.37 4.04 27.46
N GLU A 334 -36.49 4.18 26.75
CA GLU A 334 -36.52 4.62 25.35
C GLU A 334 -35.97 6.03 25.16
N VAL A 335 -36.22 6.95 26.09
CA VAL A 335 -35.76 8.34 25.96
C VAL A 335 -34.25 8.40 26.14
N ARG A 336 -33.72 7.74 27.18
CA ARG A 336 -32.26 7.67 27.40
C ARG A 336 -31.55 6.94 26.25
N PHE A 337 -32.16 5.88 25.72
CA PHE A 337 -31.61 5.16 24.57
C PHE A 337 -31.65 6.02 23.28
N ALA A 338 -32.72 6.75 23.03
CA ALA A 338 -32.84 7.63 21.87
C ALA A 338 -31.77 8.74 21.86
N VAL A 339 -31.46 9.32 23.03
CA VAL A 339 -30.36 10.29 23.17
C VAL A 339 -29.01 9.65 22.86
N LEU A 340 -28.75 8.45 23.41
CA LEU A 340 -27.53 7.68 23.15
C LEU A 340 -27.35 7.39 21.65
N SER A 341 -28.38 6.83 21.00
CA SER A 341 -28.39 6.52 19.57
C SER A 341 -28.18 7.77 18.70
N SER A 342 -28.89 8.86 19.03
CA SER A 342 -28.79 10.12 18.29
C SER A 342 -27.40 10.76 18.38
N ASN A 343 -26.73 10.67 19.53
CA ASN A 343 -25.37 11.18 19.69
C ASN A 343 -24.35 10.33 18.92
N SER A 344 -24.54 9.01 18.84
CA SER A 344 -23.70 8.15 18.01
C SER A 344 -23.74 8.54 16.53
N PHE A 345 -24.93 8.87 16.01
CA PHE A 345 -25.13 9.23 14.60
C PHE A 345 -24.49 10.59 14.21
N LYS A 346 -24.19 11.45 15.18
CA LYS A 346 -23.61 12.80 14.95
C LYS A 346 -22.10 12.84 14.82
N ASN A 347 -21.38 11.75 15.17
CA ASN A 347 -19.93 11.78 15.35
C ASN A 347 -19.11 11.76 14.05
N GLU A 348 -19.76 11.81 12.88
CA GLU A 348 -19.10 11.51 11.61
C GLU A 348 -18.63 12.78 10.91
N ASN A 349 -17.31 12.89 10.73
CA ASN A 349 -16.68 14.02 10.06
C ASN A 349 -16.60 13.78 8.56
N PHE A 350 -17.34 14.57 7.78
CA PHE A 350 -17.34 14.52 6.31
C PHE A 350 -16.32 15.48 5.68
N GLY A 351 -15.32 15.92 6.43
CA GLY A 351 -14.32 16.87 5.99
C GLY A 351 -14.79 18.32 6.06
N SER A 352 -14.06 19.22 5.40
CA SER A 352 -14.24 20.66 5.53
C SER A 352 -14.11 21.37 4.18
N HIS A 353 -14.77 22.53 4.03
CA HIS A 353 -14.60 23.43 2.88
C HIS A 353 -13.16 23.94 2.70
N LYS A 354 -12.34 23.86 3.76
CA LYS A 354 -10.92 24.26 3.75
C LYS A 354 -10.00 23.23 3.09
N ASP A 355 -10.50 22.04 2.74
CA ASP A 355 -9.70 21.02 2.06
C ASP A 355 -9.28 21.51 0.67
N LYS A 356 -7.97 21.45 0.38
CA LYS A 356 -7.40 21.85 -0.92
C LYS A 356 -7.59 20.81 -2.01
N ARG A 357 -7.94 19.57 -1.65
CA ARG A 357 -8.09 18.44 -2.57
C ARG A 357 -9.55 18.22 -2.98
N LEU A 358 -10.47 18.47 -2.05
CA LEU A 358 -11.89 18.16 -2.17
C LEU A 358 -12.73 19.41 -1.86
N THR A 359 -13.95 19.47 -2.40
CA THR A 359 -14.93 20.47 -1.97
C THR A 359 -15.39 20.20 -0.53
N GLY A 360 -16.09 21.17 0.04
CA GLY A 360 -16.88 20.90 1.24
C GLY A 360 -17.98 19.88 0.95
N PRO A 361 -18.44 19.14 1.97
CA PRO A 361 -19.49 18.16 1.82
C PRO A 361 -20.84 18.82 1.52
N MET A 362 -21.52 18.33 0.49
CA MET A 362 -22.91 18.65 0.20
C MET A 362 -23.77 17.49 0.69
N CYS A 363 -24.56 17.71 1.73
CA CYS A 363 -25.33 16.65 2.39
C CYS A 363 -26.82 16.83 2.18
N THR A 364 -27.52 15.72 1.91
CA THR A 364 -28.99 15.64 1.88
C THR A 364 -29.44 14.62 2.90
N GLU A 365 -30.50 14.94 3.63
CA GLU A 365 -31.09 14.07 4.65
C GLU A 365 -32.55 13.76 4.28
N GLN A 366 -32.93 12.48 4.38
CA GLN A 366 -34.29 12.02 4.13
C GLN A 366 -34.67 10.85 5.04
N PHE A 367 -35.94 10.71 5.36
CA PHE A 367 -36.49 9.45 5.86
C PHE A 367 -36.85 8.57 4.66
N VAL A 368 -36.28 7.38 4.61
CA VAL A 368 -36.46 6.41 3.54
C VAL A 368 -36.98 5.11 4.12
N LYS A 369 -37.69 4.33 3.31
CA LYS A 369 -38.15 3.00 3.70
C LYS A 369 -37.94 2.07 2.52
N ASN A 370 -37.17 1.02 2.72
CA ASN A 370 -37.15 -0.10 1.79
C ASN A 370 -38.27 -1.10 2.15
N SER A 371 -38.28 -2.29 1.55
CA SER A 371 -39.36 -3.26 1.76
C SER A 371 -39.58 -3.68 3.22
N THR A 372 -38.55 -3.59 4.09
CA THR A 372 -38.61 -4.13 5.46
C THR A 372 -38.20 -3.17 6.57
N LEU A 373 -37.49 -2.08 6.26
CA LEU A 373 -36.85 -1.23 7.28
C LEU A 373 -37.04 0.27 6.99
N PRO A 374 -37.74 1.02 7.86
CA PRO A 374 -37.73 2.48 7.84
C PRO A 374 -36.41 3.01 8.46
N MET A 375 -35.81 3.99 7.80
CA MET A 375 -34.51 4.54 8.16
C MET A 375 -34.47 6.05 7.94
N ARG A 376 -33.70 6.74 8.77
CA ARG A 376 -33.17 8.07 8.44
C ARG A 376 -31.87 7.87 7.64
N ALA A 377 -31.76 8.48 6.47
CA ALA A 377 -30.58 8.42 5.61
C ALA A 377 -29.99 9.81 5.39
N VAL A 378 -28.66 9.92 5.48
CA VAL A 378 -27.89 11.12 5.19
C VAL A 378 -26.86 10.77 4.12
N MET A 379 -26.94 11.43 2.98
CA MET A 379 -26.00 11.29 1.87
C MET A 379 -25.16 12.55 1.77
N CYS A 380 -23.85 12.43 1.93
CA CYS A 380 -22.89 13.51 1.73
C CYS A 380 -22.01 13.21 0.52
N VAL A 381 -21.84 14.20 -0.36
CA VAL A 381 -21.01 14.09 -1.56
C VAL A 381 -19.96 15.21 -1.58
N ARG A 382 -18.73 14.88 -1.96
CA ARG A 382 -17.63 15.83 -2.14
C ARG A 382 -17.00 15.61 -3.51
N ALA A 383 -16.74 16.68 -4.25
CA ALA A 383 -16.06 16.61 -5.53
C ALA A 383 -14.54 16.79 -5.36
N TYR A 384 -13.75 16.11 -6.19
CA TYR A 384 -12.31 16.36 -6.28
C TYR A 384 -12.05 17.65 -7.03
N ARG A 385 -11.19 18.52 -6.51
CA ARG A 385 -10.89 19.82 -7.12
C ARG A 385 -9.97 19.73 -8.34
N LYS A 386 -9.09 18.71 -8.36
CA LYS A 386 -8.12 18.49 -9.45
C LYS A 386 -8.56 17.42 -10.45
N PHE A 387 -9.52 16.56 -10.09
CA PHE A 387 -9.89 15.41 -10.88
C PHE A 387 -11.39 15.45 -11.18
N ASP A 388 -11.74 16.07 -12.29
CA ASP A 388 -13.13 16.24 -12.71
C ASP A 388 -13.84 14.91 -12.86
N GLY A 389 -15.11 14.87 -12.45
CA GLY A 389 -15.95 13.67 -12.51
C GLY A 389 -15.71 12.67 -11.38
N LEU A 390 -14.74 12.88 -10.48
CA LEU A 390 -14.54 12.06 -9.29
C LEU A 390 -15.14 12.68 -8.03
N TYR A 391 -15.71 11.83 -7.20
CA TYR A 391 -16.41 12.19 -5.98
C TYR A 391 -16.14 11.21 -4.85
N ASP A 392 -16.19 11.71 -3.62
CA ASP A 392 -16.35 10.87 -2.43
C ASP A 392 -17.82 10.92 -2.00
N PHE A 393 -18.43 9.73 -1.89
CA PHE A 393 -19.77 9.52 -1.36
C PHE A 393 -19.67 8.94 0.05
N ALA A 394 -20.48 9.48 0.96
CA ALA A 394 -20.68 8.91 2.28
C ALA A 394 -22.19 8.85 2.56
N LEU A 395 -22.72 7.63 2.68
CA LEU A 395 -24.11 7.35 3.00
C LEU A 395 -24.19 6.81 4.40
N LEU A 396 -24.93 7.48 5.28
CA LEU A 396 -25.21 7.03 6.63
C LEU A 396 -26.70 6.71 6.76
N THR A 397 -27.02 5.63 7.46
CA THR A 397 -28.40 5.27 7.80
C THR A 397 -28.52 5.02 9.29
N SER A 398 -29.71 5.26 9.82
CA SER A 398 -30.10 4.89 11.19
C SER A 398 -31.53 4.36 11.15
N SER A 399 -31.76 3.15 11.68
CA SER A 399 -33.09 2.56 11.73
C SER A 399 -34.02 3.34 12.67
N THR A 400 -35.29 3.45 12.31
CA THR A 400 -36.28 4.26 13.05
C THR A 400 -37.49 3.43 13.48
N ASP A 401 -37.28 2.13 13.67
CA ASP A 401 -38.31 1.12 13.83
C ASP A 401 -38.50 0.64 15.27
N GLU A 402 -37.54 0.92 16.17
CA GLU A 402 -37.56 0.45 17.55
C GLU A 402 -37.05 1.52 18.53
N GLY A 403 -37.61 1.54 19.75
CA GLY A 403 -37.26 2.52 20.80
C GLY A 403 -36.09 2.12 21.70
N LYS A 404 -35.69 0.84 21.70
CA LYS A 404 -34.64 0.28 22.58
C LYS A 404 -33.50 -0.40 21.83
N MET A 405 -33.50 -0.31 20.51
CA MET A 405 -32.44 -0.85 19.67
C MET A 405 -32.36 -0.05 18.38
N ASN A 406 -31.18 -0.01 17.76
CA ASN A 406 -30.95 0.81 16.59
C ASN A 406 -29.83 0.20 15.75
N LEU A 407 -30.03 0.18 14.44
CA LEU A 407 -28.98 -0.14 13.48
C LEU A 407 -28.53 1.15 12.79
N GLN A 408 -27.26 1.49 12.94
CA GLN A 408 -26.60 2.53 12.17
C GLN A 408 -25.69 1.88 11.14
N SER A 409 -25.75 2.30 9.89
CA SER A 409 -24.90 1.76 8.83
C SER A 409 -24.29 2.87 8.00
N ARG A 410 -23.10 2.63 7.46
CA ARG A 410 -22.36 3.58 6.65
C ARG A 410 -21.74 2.90 5.44
N LEU A 411 -21.84 3.55 4.29
CA LEU A 411 -21.09 3.23 3.07
C LEU A 411 -20.27 4.45 2.69
N ASP A 412 -18.96 4.28 2.54
CA ASP A 412 -18.07 5.24 1.89
C ASP A 412 -17.58 4.69 0.56
N ALA A 413 -17.79 5.43 -0.52
CA ALA A 413 -17.22 5.12 -1.83
C ALA A 413 -16.36 6.31 -2.27
N ARG A 414 -15.04 6.10 -2.34
CA ARG A 414 -14.06 7.18 -2.58
C ARG A 414 -13.52 7.16 -4.00
N GLY A 415 -13.46 8.35 -4.61
CA GLY A 415 -12.96 8.54 -5.97
C GLY A 415 -13.78 7.78 -7.01
N VAL A 416 -15.10 7.84 -6.89
CA VAL A 416 -16.03 7.22 -7.83
C VAL A 416 -16.67 8.29 -8.72
N SER A 417 -17.19 7.88 -9.87
CA SER A 417 -18.06 8.76 -10.65
C SER A 417 -19.36 9.03 -9.89
N TYR A 418 -20.03 10.14 -10.21
CA TYR A 418 -21.30 10.47 -9.55
C TYR A 418 -22.35 9.36 -9.73
N GLU A 419 -22.45 8.81 -10.94
CA GLU A 419 -23.34 7.70 -11.26
C GLU A 419 -23.02 6.45 -10.43
N ASN A 420 -21.74 6.06 -10.37
CA ASN A 420 -21.34 4.87 -9.62
C ASN A 420 -21.48 5.05 -8.10
N GLY A 421 -21.27 6.26 -7.58
CA GLY A 421 -21.55 6.60 -6.20
C GLY A 421 -23.03 6.41 -5.85
N LEU A 422 -23.94 6.86 -6.72
CA LEU A 422 -25.38 6.63 -6.57
C LEU A 422 -25.76 5.16 -6.72
N ARG A 423 -25.19 4.43 -7.69
CA ARG A 423 -25.42 2.99 -7.90
C ARG A 423 -25.07 2.20 -6.63
N ALA A 424 -23.87 2.41 -6.09
CA ALA A 424 -23.42 1.73 -4.87
C ALA A 424 -24.29 2.08 -3.65
N SER A 425 -24.64 3.37 -3.51
CA SER A 425 -25.51 3.85 -2.44
C SER A 425 -26.89 3.20 -2.48
N ARG A 426 -27.50 3.11 -3.67
CA ARG A 426 -28.81 2.48 -3.86
C ARG A 426 -28.75 0.99 -3.50
N ALA A 427 -27.79 0.26 -4.05
CA ALA A 427 -27.61 -1.16 -3.77
C ALA A 427 -27.41 -1.44 -2.27
N PHE A 428 -26.68 -0.57 -1.58
CA PHE A 428 -26.49 -0.64 -0.13
C PHE A 428 -27.80 -0.45 0.65
N LEU A 429 -28.58 0.59 0.33
CA LEU A 429 -29.88 0.85 0.97
C LEU A 429 -30.89 -0.29 0.75
N GLU A 430 -30.92 -0.86 -0.46
CA GLU A 430 -31.81 -1.96 -0.82
C GLU A 430 -31.45 -3.27 -0.10
N SER A 431 -30.18 -3.43 0.28
CA SER A 431 -29.68 -4.66 0.93
C SER A 431 -29.80 -4.65 2.45
N LEU A 432 -30.04 -3.50 3.08
CA LEU A 432 -30.36 -3.43 4.51
C LEU A 432 -31.75 -4.01 4.75
N ALA A 433 -31.93 -4.86 5.75
CA ALA A 433 -33.24 -5.43 6.04
C ALA A 433 -33.47 -5.68 7.52
N ARG A 434 -34.74 -5.81 7.89
CA ARG A 434 -35.14 -6.36 9.19
C ARG A 434 -35.49 -7.84 9.03
N GLY A 435 -34.73 -8.71 9.69
CA GLY A 435 -34.97 -10.14 9.76
C GLY A 435 -36.03 -10.48 10.80
N GLY A 436 -37.15 -11.06 10.35
CA GLY A 436 -38.23 -11.50 11.21
C GLY A 436 -39.50 -11.76 10.40
N LYS A 437 -40.07 -12.96 10.57
CA LYS A 437 -41.24 -13.47 9.85
C LYS A 437 -42.43 -12.51 9.94
N LYS A 438 -43.17 -12.37 8.83
CA LYS A 438 -44.57 -11.93 8.89
C LYS A 438 -45.34 -12.74 9.94
#